data_AF-A0AB34GDL8-F1
#
_entry.id   AF-A0AB34GDL8-F1
#
_cell.length_a   1.000
_cell.length_b   1.000
_cell.length_c   1.000
_cell.angle_alpha   90.00
_cell.angle_beta   90.00
_cell.angle_gamma   90.00
#
_symmetry.space_group_name_H-M   'P 1'
#
loop_
_entity.id
_entity.type
_entity.pdbx_description
1 polymer ?
#
loop_
_entity_poly.entity_id
_entity_poly.type
_entity_poly.pdbx_seq_one_letter_code
_entity_poly.pdbx_strand_id
1 'polypeptide(L)'
;MVFCLENEELRRPLGSTMVHFQASEVQQLLHNKFVVILGDSIQRAVYKDLVLLLQKDSLLTAAQLKAKGELSFEQDQLVAGGQLGELHNGTQYREVRQFCSGSGHHLVRFYFLTRVYSEYLEGVLEELTYGPAPDLVIINSCLWDLSRYGRCSMESYRENLERVFMRMDQVLPDSCLLVWNMAMPLGERVTGGFLLPEASDQSPLG
;
A
#
# COMPACT_ATOMS: atom_id res chain seq x y z
N MET A 1 20.75 33.79 19.06
CA MET A 1 21.80 32.78 18.79
C MET A 1 21.64 32.41 17.32
N VAL A 2 22.54 32.93 16.49
CA VAL A 2 22.53 32.77 15.03
C VAL A 2 23.15 31.42 14.71
N PHE A 3 22.41 30.54 14.05
CA PHE A 3 23.01 29.42 13.34
C PHE A 3 23.06 29.81 11.87
N CYS A 4 24.24 30.28 11.44
CA CYS A 4 24.61 30.26 10.04
C CYS A 4 24.73 28.80 9.61
N LEU A 5 23.88 28.36 8.68
CA LEU A 5 24.17 27.20 7.85
C LEU A 5 24.78 27.73 6.57
N GLU A 6 26.11 27.59 6.50
CA GLU A 6 26.88 27.79 5.28
C GLU A 6 26.37 26.85 4.18
N ASN A 7 26.46 27.31 2.94
CA ASN A 7 26.14 26.56 1.72
C ASN A 7 26.72 25.13 1.77
N GLU A 8 25.88 24.13 2.03
CA GLU A 8 26.18 22.79 1.55
C GLU A 8 25.91 22.78 0.05
N GLU A 9 26.99 22.68 -0.72
CA GLU A 9 26.95 22.36 -2.14
C GLU A 9 25.96 21.21 -2.38
N LEU A 10 25.02 21.46 -3.29
CA LEU A 10 24.09 20.46 -3.80
C LEU A 10 24.91 19.29 -4.38
N ARG A 11 25.22 18.29 -3.54
CA ARG A 11 25.83 17.04 -3.99
C ARG A 11 24.87 16.45 -5.02
N ARG A 12 25.24 16.55 -6.30
CA ARG A 12 24.58 15.81 -7.37
C ARG A 12 24.50 14.35 -6.91
N PRO A 13 23.33 13.71 -6.96
CA PRO A 13 23.26 12.28 -6.69
C PRO A 13 24.27 11.61 -7.63
N LEU A 14 25.20 10.82 -7.07
CA LEU A 14 25.97 9.87 -7.89
C LEU A 14 24.95 9.15 -8.76
N GLY A 15 25.21 9.08 -10.07
CA GLY A 15 24.31 8.50 -11.04
C GLY A 15 23.84 7.11 -10.59
N SER A 16 22.70 7.08 -9.91
CA SER A 16 21.95 5.88 -9.66
C SER A 16 21.49 5.47 -11.03
N THR A 17 22.15 4.48 -11.62
CA THR A 17 21.56 3.74 -12.73
C THR A 17 20.24 3.22 -12.18
N MET A 18 19.15 3.91 -12.52
CA MET A 18 17.82 3.46 -12.15
C MET A 18 17.66 2.11 -12.82
N VAL A 19 17.72 1.04 -12.02
CA VAL A 19 17.53 -0.31 -12.56
C VAL A 19 16.07 -0.35 -13.00
N HIS A 20 15.88 -0.23 -14.31
CA HIS A 20 14.59 -0.47 -14.93
C HIS A 20 14.44 -1.97 -15.06
N PHE A 21 13.61 -2.57 -14.20
CA PHE A 21 13.23 -3.97 -14.35
C PHE A 21 12.47 -4.15 -15.66
N GLN A 22 12.92 -5.08 -16.49
CA GLN A 22 12.17 -5.54 -17.65
C GLN A 22 11.04 -6.46 -17.18
N ALA A 23 9.95 -6.50 -17.93
CA ALA A 23 8.81 -7.35 -17.63
C ALA A 23 9.20 -8.83 -17.59
N SER A 24 10.15 -9.25 -18.43
CA SER A 24 10.72 -10.60 -18.43
C SER A 24 11.41 -10.94 -17.10
N GLU A 25 12.13 -10.01 -16.50
CA GLU A 25 12.81 -10.20 -15.21
C GLU A 25 11.80 -10.30 -14.07
N VAL A 26 10.76 -9.47 -14.07
CA VAL A 26 9.70 -9.50 -13.05
C VAL A 26 8.86 -10.77 -13.17
N GLN A 27 8.51 -11.18 -14.39
CA GLN A 27 7.82 -12.44 -14.65
C GLN A 27 8.67 -13.63 -14.19
N GLN A 28 9.97 -13.65 -14.48
CA GLN A 28 10.85 -14.71 -14.03
C GLN A 28 10.96 -14.76 -12.50
N LEU A 29 11.11 -13.61 -11.85
CA LEU A 29 11.21 -13.52 -10.39
C LEU A 29 9.93 -13.98 -9.68
N LEU A 30 8.78 -13.65 -10.25
CA LEU A 30 7.46 -13.94 -9.68
C LEU A 30 6.75 -15.12 -10.33
N HIS A 31 7.48 -15.96 -11.05
CA HIS A 31 6.91 -17.12 -11.73
C HIS A 31 6.32 -18.13 -10.73
N ASN A 32 5.04 -18.47 -10.93
CA ASN A 32 4.22 -19.28 -10.03
C ASN A 32 4.13 -18.70 -8.62
N LYS A 33 4.09 -17.37 -8.50
CA LYS A 33 3.95 -16.68 -7.22
C LYS A 33 2.60 -16.02 -7.05
N PHE A 34 2.07 -16.14 -5.84
CA PHE A 34 0.97 -15.34 -5.35
C PHE A 34 1.48 -14.19 -4.48
N VAL A 35 1.36 -12.97 -5.00
CA VAL A 35 1.72 -11.73 -4.31
C VAL A 35 0.47 -11.05 -3.76
N VAL A 36 0.47 -10.75 -2.46
CA VAL A 36 -0.60 -10.00 -1.80
C VAL A 36 -0.07 -8.64 -1.36
N ILE A 37 -0.80 -7.58 -1.67
CA ILE A 37 -0.45 -6.21 -1.33
C ILE A 37 -1.55 -5.61 -0.45
N LEU A 38 -1.20 -5.18 0.74
CA LEU A 38 -2.11 -4.67 1.76
C LEU A 38 -1.75 -3.22 2.09
N GLY A 39 -2.70 -2.31 2.00
CA GLY A 39 -2.46 -0.95 2.46
C GLY A 39 -3.35 0.12 1.83
N ASP A 40 -2.91 1.36 1.91
CA ASP A 40 -3.68 2.50 1.43
C ASP A 40 -3.49 2.77 -0.08
N SER A 41 -3.80 3.98 -0.52
CA SER A 41 -3.65 4.40 -1.92
C SER A 41 -2.22 4.34 -2.46
N ILE A 42 -1.20 4.40 -1.60
CA ILE A 42 0.19 4.24 -2.01
C ILE A 42 0.45 2.77 -2.35
N GLN A 43 -0.04 1.83 -1.53
CA GLN A 43 0.10 0.41 -1.86
C GLN A 43 -0.78 0.00 -3.05
N ARG A 44 -1.90 0.70 -3.30
CA ARG A 44 -2.61 0.58 -4.59
C ARG A 44 -1.73 0.98 -5.77
N ALA A 45 -0.92 2.03 -5.64
CA ALA A 45 0.01 2.42 -6.69
C ALA A 45 1.08 1.34 -6.91
N VAL A 46 1.68 0.81 -5.83
CA VAL A 46 2.63 -0.32 -5.89
C VAL A 46 2.02 -1.53 -6.60
N TYR A 47 0.78 -1.89 -6.27
CA TYR A 47 0.04 -2.94 -6.94
C TYR A 47 -0.09 -2.67 -8.44
N LYS A 48 -0.53 -1.46 -8.83
CA LYS A 48 -0.73 -1.12 -10.24
C LYS A 48 0.60 -1.06 -11.01
N ASP A 49 1.67 -0.59 -10.39
CA ASP A 49 3.02 -0.65 -10.96
C ASP A 49 3.44 -2.11 -11.19
N LEU A 50 3.20 -3.00 -10.23
CA LEU A 50 3.52 -4.42 -10.39
C LEU A 50 2.69 -5.08 -11.52
N VAL A 51 1.41 -4.74 -11.63
CA VAL A 51 0.54 -5.20 -12.73
C VAL A 51 1.08 -4.73 -14.08
N LEU A 52 1.56 -3.49 -14.19
CA LEU A 52 2.19 -3.00 -15.41
C LEU A 52 3.49 -3.75 -15.70
N LEU A 53 4.38 -3.87 -14.71
CA LEU A 53 5.67 -4.55 -14.85
C LEU A 53 5.52 -6.03 -15.22
N LEU A 54 4.45 -6.72 -14.80
CA LEU A 54 4.17 -8.09 -15.22
C LEU A 54 3.72 -8.21 -16.68
N GLN A 55 3.44 -7.10 -17.35
CA GLN A 55 2.90 -7.06 -18.72
C GLN A 55 3.80 -6.32 -19.71
N LYS A 56 4.49 -5.25 -19.28
CA LYS A 56 5.28 -4.35 -20.14
C LYS A 56 6.27 -3.53 -19.31
N ASP A 57 7.31 -3.04 -19.97
CA ASP A 57 8.44 -2.31 -19.37
C ASP A 57 8.06 -0.85 -19.01
N SER A 58 7.04 -0.67 -18.15
CA SER A 58 6.54 0.66 -17.77
C SER A 58 6.01 0.69 -16.35
N LEU A 59 6.03 1.88 -15.75
CA LEU A 59 5.36 2.21 -14.50
C LEU A 59 4.15 3.10 -14.78
N LEU A 60 3.37 3.37 -13.73
CA LEU A 60 2.19 4.22 -13.75
C LEU A 60 2.48 5.60 -14.35
N THR A 61 1.59 6.04 -15.23
CA THR A 61 1.50 7.45 -15.59
C THR A 61 0.85 8.25 -14.46
N ALA A 62 1.08 9.57 -14.44
CA ALA A 62 0.44 10.47 -13.48
C ALA A 62 -1.10 10.43 -13.53
N ALA A 63 -1.69 10.13 -14.69
CA ALA A 63 -3.13 9.95 -14.84
C ALA A 63 -3.61 8.64 -14.18
N GLN A 64 -2.92 7.53 -14.45
CA GLN A 64 -3.26 6.23 -13.86
C GLN A 64 -3.05 6.20 -12.33
N LEU A 65 -2.07 6.95 -11.82
CA LEU A 65 -1.84 7.12 -10.39
C LEU A 65 -3.03 7.81 -9.69
N LYS A 66 -3.67 8.77 -10.37
CA LYS A 66 -4.82 9.52 -9.83
C LYS A 66 -6.13 8.74 -9.92
N ALA A 67 -6.23 7.80 -10.86
CA ALA A 67 -7.42 7.00 -11.05
C ALA A 67 -7.60 5.95 -9.93
N LYS A 68 -8.84 5.78 -9.45
CA LYS A 68 -9.18 4.88 -8.35
C LYS A 68 -10.56 4.26 -8.54
N GLY A 69 -10.75 3.05 -8.02
CA GLY A 69 -12.04 2.36 -8.05
C GLY A 69 -12.48 1.85 -9.42
N GLU A 70 -11.61 1.90 -10.43
CA GLU A 70 -11.85 1.46 -11.80
C GLU A 70 -12.29 -0.01 -11.83
N LEU A 71 -13.30 -0.38 -12.64
CA LEU A 71 -13.72 -1.78 -12.82
C LEU A 71 -12.57 -2.70 -13.25
N SER A 72 -11.62 -2.16 -14.02
CA SER A 72 -10.40 -2.84 -14.46
C SER A 72 -9.29 -1.82 -14.69
N PHE A 73 -8.06 -2.25 -14.45
CA PHE A 73 -6.82 -1.57 -14.72
C PHE A 73 -5.87 -2.59 -15.36
N GLU A 74 -5.46 -2.36 -16.61
CA GLU A 74 -4.46 -3.19 -17.31
C GLU A 74 -4.75 -4.70 -17.15
N GLN A 75 -5.95 -5.13 -17.54
CA GLN A 75 -6.42 -6.51 -17.50
C GLN A 75 -6.62 -7.12 -16.10
N ASP A 76 -6.40 -6.35 -15.04
CA ASP A 76 -6.86 -6.75 -13.72
C ASP A 76 -8.38 -6.67 -13.59
N GLN A 77 -8.90 -7.13 -12.47
CA GLN A 77 -10.31 -7.05 -12.13
C GLN A 77 -10.50 -6.43 -10.76
N LEU A 78 -11.50 -5.56 -10.65
CA LEU A 78 -12.05 -5.13 -9.37
C LEU A 78 -12.92 -6.27 -8.82
N VAL A 79 -12.50 -6.86 -7.70
CA VAL A 79 -13.20 -7.97 -7.04
C VAL A 79 -14.27 -7.45 -6.08
N ALA A 80 -13.98 -6.36 -5.36
CA ALA A 80 -14.92 -5.76 -4.42
C ALA A 80 -14.63 -4.27 -4.21
N GLY A 81 -15.64 -3.52 -3.78
CA GLY A 81 -15.51 -2.08 -3.49
C GLY A 81 -15.36 -1.24 -4.74
N GLY A 82 -14.70 -0.07 -4.65
CA GLY A 82 -14.52 0.83 -5.80
C GLY A 82 -15.85 1.15 -6.51
N GLN A 83 -15.89 1.04 -7.84
CA GLN A 83 -17.12 1.19 -8.64
C GLN A 83 -18.15 0.07 -8.47
N LEU A 84 -17.82 -1.06 -7.84
CA LEU A 84 -18.81 -2.09 -7.45
C LEU A 84 -19.56 -1.73 -6.15
N GLY A 85 -19.13 -0.66 -5.47
CA GLY A 85 -19.78 -0.13 -4.28
C GLY A 85 -19.86 1.40 -4.31
N GLU A 86 -19.94 2.02 -3.14
CA GLU A 86 -19.90 3.47 -3.01
C GLU A 86 -18.45 3.97 -3.00
N LEU A 87 -18.13 4.95 -3.86
CA LEU A 87 -16.85 5.64 -3.82
C LEU A 87 -16.87 6.74 -2.77
N HIS A 88 -16.13 6.54 -1.68
CA HIS A 88 -16.01 7.52 -0.60
C HIS A 88 -14.59 7.52 -0.01
N ASN A 89 -14.26 8.54 0.80
CA ASN A 89 -12.94 8.68 1.44
C ASN A 89 -13.02 8.46 2.97
N GLY A 90 -13.89 7.53 3.38
CA GLY A 90 -14.16 7.19 4.78
C GLY A 90 -13.39 5.95 5.22
N THR A 91 -13.32 5.73 6.53
CA THR A 91 -12.64 4.57 7.15
C THR A 91 -13.28 3.22 6.80
N GLN A 92 -14.50 3.24 6.25
CA GLN A 92 -15.18 2.05 5.74
C GLN A 92 -14.92 1.79 4.25
N TYR A 93 -14.07 2.58 3.59
CA TYR A 93 -13.72 2.31 2.19
C TYR A 93 -13.03 0.96 2.07
N ARG A 94 -13.44 0.19 1.06
CA ARG A 94 -12.87 -1.10 0.70
C ARG A 94 -12.62 -1.11 -0.79
N GLU A 95 -11.57 -1.78 -1.20
CA GLU A 95 -11.25 -2.04 -2.60
C GLU A 95 -10.39 -3.30 -2.63
N VAL A 96 -10.83 -4.30 -3.38
CA VAL A 96 -10.08 -5.54 -3.62
C VAL A 96 -9.85 -5.66 -5.10
N ARG A 97 -8.59 -5.76 -5.53
CA ARG A 97 -8.23 -5.94 -6.94
C ARG A 97 -7.44 -7.21 -7.13
N GLN A 98 -7.59 -7.84 -8.28
CA GLN A 98 -6.85 -9.05 -8.62
C GLN A 98 -6.39 -9.01 -10.07
N PHE A 99 -5.10 -9.29 -10.27
CA PHE A 99 -4.53 -9.57 -11.57
C PHE A 99 -4.11 -11.03 -11.63
N CYS A 100 -4.48 -11.71 -12.71
CA CYS A 100 -3.98 -13.03 -13.04
C CYS A 100 -3.44 -12.97 -14.47
N SER A 101 -2.16 -13.30 -14.66
CA SER A 101 -1.58 -13.34 -16.01
C SER A 101 -2.31 -14.36 -16.89
N GLY A 102 -2.38 -14.14 -18.20
CA GLY A 102 -3.05 -15.07 -19.12
C GLY A 102 -2.47 -16.49 -19.13
N SER A 103 -1.22 -16.68 -18.70
CA SER A 103 -0.58 -17.99 -18.52
C SER A 103 -0.95 -18.68 -17.20
N GLY A 104 -1.57 -17.97 -16.25
CA GLY A 104 -1.89 -18.47 -14.91
C GLY A 104 -0.71 -18.54 -13.95
N HIS A 105 0.49 -18.07 -14.33
CA HIS A 105 1.70 -18.18 -13.51
C HIS A 105 1.91 -17.02 -12.53
N HIS A 106 1.18 -15.92 -12.66
CA HIS A 106 1.34 -14.75 -11.79
C HIS A 106 -0.02 -14.34 -11.26
N LEU A 107 -0.16 -14.40 -9.93
CA LEU A 107 -1.34 -13.93 -9.22
C LEU A 107 -0.94 -12.77 -8.33
N VAL A 108 -1.58 -11.62 -8.50
CA VAL A 108 -1.38 -10.46 -7.64
C VAL A 108 -2.73 -10.02 -7.10
N ARG A 109 -2.86 -9.86 -5.78
CA ARG A 109 -4.09 -9.36 -5.16
C ARG A 109 -3.79 -8.17 -4.26
N PHE A 110 -4.62 -7.15 -4.36
CA PHE A 110 -4.55 -5.96 -3.53
C PHE A 110 -5.78 -5.86 -2.63
N TYR A 111 -5.57 -5.51 -1.36
CA TYR A 111 -6.62 -5.17 -0.41
C TYR A 111 -6.37 -3.77 0.17
N PHE A 112 -7.35 -2.88 0.01
CA PHE A 112 -7.27 -1.54 0.56
C PHE A 112 -7.53 -1.56 2.07
N LEU A 113 -6.52 -1.17 2.85
CA LEU A 113 -6.61 -1.01 4.30
C LEU A 113 -6.78 0.45 4.67
N THR A 114 -7.75 0.69 5.56
CA THR A 114 -7.90 1.96 6.27
C THR A 114 -7.32 1.93 7.67
N ARG A 115 -6.97 0.73 8.17
CA ARG A 115 -6.39 0.48 9.49
C ARG A 115 -5.48 -0.73 9.45
N VAL A 116 -4.36 -0.71 10.17
CA VAL A 116 -3.39 -1.80 10.19
C VAL A 116 -3.95 -3.10 10.78
N TYR A 117 -4.89 -3.00 11.71
CA TYR A 117 -5.61 -4.14 12.27
C TYR A 117 -7.09 -3.78 12.45
N SER A 118 -7.97 -4.62 11.91
CA SER A 118 -9.42 -4.43 11.94
C SER A 118 -10.12 -5.75 11.64
N GLU A 119 -11.43 -5.82 11.90
CA GLU A 119 -12.27 -6.97 11.50
C GLU A 119 -12.18 -7.25 9.99
N TYR A 120 -12.05 -6.21 9.16
CA TYR A 120 -11.83 -6.39 7.74
C TYR A 120 -10.52 -7.14 7.44
N LEU A 121 -9.43 -6.79 8.13
CA LEU A 121 -8.17 -7.50 7.95
C LEU A 121 -8.27 -8.95 8.43
N GLU A 122 -8.98 -9.23 9.52
CA GLU A 122 -9.22 -10.62 9.94
C GLU A 122 -9.95 -11.42 8.87
N GLY A 123 -10.95 -10.84 8.19
CA GLY A 123 -11.59 -11.48 7.04
C GLY A 123 -10.62 -11.73 5.88
N VAL A 124 -9.71 -10.79 5.60
CA VAL A 124 -8.64 -11.00 4.60
C VAL A 124 -7.69 -12.12 5.02
N LEU A 125 -7.27 -12.17 6.29
CA LEU A 125 -6.40 -13.23 6.80
C LEU A 125 -7.10 -14.60 6.77
N GLU A 126 -8.41 -14.65 7.01
CA GLU A 126 -9.22 -15.86 6.87
C GLU A 126 -9.26 -16.34 5.41
N GLU A 127 -9.45 -15.43 4.44
CA GLU A 127 -9.35 -15.75 3.00
C GLU A 127 -7.97 -16.31 2.64
N LEU A 128 -6.89 -15.79 3.22
CA LEU A 128 -5.53 -16.29 2.98
C LEU A 128 -5.26 -17.64 3.65
N THR A 129 -5.98 -17.95 4.73
CA THR A 129 -5.88 -19.23 5.45
C THR A 129 -6.52 -20.36 4.63
N TYR A 130 -7.69 -20.12 4.03
CA TYR A 130 -8.46 -21.14 3.31
C TYR A 130 -8.31 -21.08 1.79
N GLY A 131 -7.76 -19.98 1.26
CA GLY A 131 -7.50 -19.79 -0.15
C GLY A 131 -6.09 -20.21 -0.58
N PRO A 132 -5.63 -19.75 -1.77
CA PRO A 132 -4.25 -19.92 -2.19
C PRO A 132 -3.31 -19.25 -1.18
N ALA A 133 -2.31 -19.98 -0.71
CA ALA A 133 -1.33 -19.45 0.22
C ALA A 133 -0.43 -18.41 -0.49
N PRO A 134 -0.21 -17.22 0.09
CA PRO A 134 0.64 -16.20 -0.51
C PRO A 134 2.12 -16.60 -0.41
N ASP A 135 2.89 -16.33 -1.46
CA ASP A 135 4.35 -16.44 -1.44
C ASP A 135 5.02 -15.15 -0.93
N LEU A 136 4.36 -14.01 -1.15
CA LEU A 136 4.85 -12.68 -0.78
C LEU A 136 3.68 -11.83 -0.30
N VAL A 137 3.81 -11.26 0.89
CA VAL A 137 2.91 -10.24 1.41
C VAL A 137 3.68 -8.93 1.53
N ILE A 138 3.21 -7.89 0.85
CA ILE A 138 3.70 -6.52 0.99
C ILE A 138 2.64 -5.74 1.77
N ILE A 139 3.00 -5.17 2.92
CA ILE A 139 2.08 -4.39 3.73
C ILE A 139 2.64 -3.03 4.08
N ASN A 140 1.80 -2.01 4.00
CA ASN A 140 2.00 -0.74 4.69
C ASN A 140 0.66 -0.23 5.23
N SER A 141 0.65 0.19 6.48
CA SER A 141 -0.47 0.91 7.06
C SER A 141 0.05 1.79 8.20
N CYS A 142 -0.20 3.10 8.13
CA CYS A 142 0.31 4.07 9.10
C CYS A 142 -0.50 5.37 9.08
N LEU A 143 -0.57 6.04 7.92
CA LEU A 143 -1.07 7.41 7.86
C LEU A 143 -2.54 7.51 8.28
N TRP A 144 -3.36 6.56 7.83
CA TRP A 144 -4.77 6.49 8.21
C TRP A 144 -4.95 6.13 9.69
N ASP A 145 -4.19 5.16 10.20
CA ASP A 145 -4.22 4.77 11.61
C ASP A 145 -3.98 5.97 12.52
N LEU A 146 -3.00 6.81 12.18
CA LEU A 146 -2.62 7.98 12.98
C LEU A 146 -3.60 9.15 12.83
N SER A 147 -4.12 9.40 11.62
CA SER A 147 -4.85 10.64 11.33
C SER A 147 -6.39 10.52 11.34
N ARG A 148 -6.98 9.32 11.30
CA ARG A 148 -8.43 9.13 11.13
C ARG A 148 -9.16 8.45 12.30
N TYR A 149 -8.45 8.04 13.35
CA TYR A 149 -9.02 7.26 14.47
C TYR A 149 -9.03 8.00 15.83
N GLY A 150 -8.96 9.33 15.80
CA GLY A 150 -9.14 10.17 16.99
C GLY A 150 -7.91 10.22 17.92
N ARG A 151 -8.11 10.71 19.15
CA ARG A 151 -7.03 11.14 20.06
C ARG A 151 -6.09 10.02 20.53
N CYS A 152 -6.57 8.78 20.63
CA CYS A 152 -5.76 7.62 21.06
C CYS A 152 -5.23 6.81 19.85
N SER A 153 -5.18 7.41 18.66
CA SER A 153 -4.78 6.73 17.43
C SER A 153 -3.38 6.12 17.52
N MET A 154 -2.41 6.84 18.10
CA MET A 154 -1.03 6.37 18.24
C MET A 154 -0.91 5.15 19.16
N GLU A 155 -1.60 5.15 20.30
CA GLU A 155 -1.61 4.03 21.25
C GLU A 155 -2.28 2.81 20.62
N SER A 156 -3.46 3.02 20.02
CA SER A 156 -4.18 1.98 19.30
C SER A 156 -3.38 1.42 18.13
N TYR A 157 -2.64 2.26 17.41
CA TYR A 157 -1.78 1.84 16.30
C TYR A 157 -0.66 0.93 16.78
N ARG A 158 0.00 1.26 17.91
CA ARG A 158 1.03 0.40 18.51
C ARG A 158 0.49 -0.97 18.90
N GLU A 159 -0.63 -1.02 19.60
CA GLU A 159 -1.27 -2.30 19.95
C GLU A 159 -1.67 -3.10 18.70
N ASN A 160 -2.19 -2.41 17.70
CA ASN A 160 -2.62 -3.04 16.46
C ASN A 160 -1.45 -3.57 15.62
N LEU A 161 -0.27 -2.93 15.69
CA LEU A 161 0.95 -3.46 15.08
C LEU A 161 1.32 -4.80 15.71
N GLU A 162 1.32 -4.90 17.03
CA GLU A 162 1.60 -6.18 17.72
C GLU A 162 0.59 -7.26 17.31
N ARG A 163 -0.71 -6.91 17.28
CA ARG A 163 -1.77 -7.84 16.88
C ARG A 163 -1.61 -8.32 15.44
N VAL A 164 -1.34 -7.42 14.48
CA VAL A 164 -1.21 -7.83 13.07
C VAL A 164 -0.02 -8.75 12.86
N PHE A 165 1.13 -8.48 13.48
CA PHE A 165 2.30 -9.34 13.31
C PHE A 165 2.08 -10.72 13.93
N MET A 166 1.45 -10.78 15.12
CA MET A 166 1.07 -12.06 15.74
C MET A 166 0.09 -12.84 14.86
N ARG A 167 -0.90 -12.16 14.25
CA ARG A 167 -1.89 -12.83 13.39
C ARG A 167 -1.31 -13.26 12.06
N MET A 168 -0.42 -12.47 11.47
CA MET A 168 0.31 -12.85 10.26
C MET A 168 1.23 -14.06 10.50
N ASP A 169 1.93 -14.11 11.63
CA ASP A 169 2.77 -15.27 12.03
C ASP A 169 1.94 -16.56 12.16
N GLN A 170 0.67 -16.46 12.59
CA GLN A 170 -0.23 -17.61 12.70
C GLN A 170 -0.87 -18.05 11.37
N VAL A 171 -1.02 -17.13 10.42
CA VAL A 171 -1.81 -17.33 9.19
C VAL A 171 -0.93 -17.59 7.97
N LEU A 172 0.19 -16.88 7.85
CA LEU A 172 1.06 -17.01 6.69
C LEU A 172 1.93 -18.27 6.82
N PRO A 173 2.17 -19.00 5.72
CA PRO A 173 3.07 -20.15 5.78
C PRO A 173 4.51 -19.70 6.02
N ASP A 174 5.33 -20.57 6.61
CA ASP A 174 6.77 -20.30 6.87
C ASP A 174 7.56 -19.92 5.60
N SER A 175 7.08 -20.34 4.42
CA SER A 175 7.67 -20.01 3.12
C SER A 175 7.29 -18.63 2.57
N CYS A 176 6.32 -17.95 3.20
CA CYS A 176 5.87 -16.63 2.77
C CYS A 176 6.87 -15.55 3.18
N LEU A 177 7.29 -14.73 2.23
CA LEU A 177 8.06 -13.52 2.53
C LEU A 177 7.11 -12.39 2.94
N LEU A 178 7.23 -11.91 4.18
CA LEU A 178 6.54 -10.71 4.65
C LEU A 178 7.43 -9.47 4.50
N VAL A 179 6.99 -8.49 3.73
CA VAL A 179 7.66 -7.20 3.51
C VAL A 179 6.82 -6.09 4.12
N TRP A 180 7.33 -5.48 5.20
CA TRP A 180 6.77 -4.26 5.75
C TRP A 180 7.35 -3.03 5.04
N ASN A 181 6.56 -2.43 4.15
CA ASN A 181 6.92 -1.16 3.53
C ASN A 181 6.72 -0.03 4.54
N MET A 182 7.70 0.87 4.65
CA MET A 182 7.57 2.07 5.49
C MET A 182 6.68 3.11 4.81
N ALA A 183 5.99 3.92 5.60
CA ALA A 183 5.20 5.03 5.06
C ALA A 183 6.14 5.99 4.34
N MET A 184 5.77 6.37 3.10
CA MET A 184 6.55 7.34 2.35
C MET A 184 6.53 8.70 3.07
N PRO A 185 7.64 9.46 3.02
CA PRO A 185 7.68 10.80 3.58
C PRO A 185 6.63 11.69 2.91
N LEU A 186 6.07 12.60 3.70
CA LEU A 186 5.10 13.56 3.20
C LEU A 186 5.82 14.69 2.46
N GLY A 187 5.28 15.05 1.31
CA GLY A 187 5.71 16.26 0.61
C GLY A 187 5.27 17.52 1.36
N GLU A 188 5.92 18.64 1.07
CA GLU A 188 5.61 19.95 1.66
C GLU A 188 4.14 20.36 1.49
N ARG A 189 3.52 19.91 0.40
CA ARG A 189 2.11 20.17 0.09
C ARG A 189 1.33 18.87 0.19
N VAL A 190 0.56 18.76 1.27
CA VAL A 190 -0.32 17.63 1.50
C VAL A 190 -1.70 17.92 0.91
N THR A 191 -2.16 17.06 0.01
CA THR A 191 -3.50 17.16 -0.62
C THR A 191 -4.31 15.91 -0.36
N GLY A 192 -5.63 16.04 -0.19
CA GLY A 192 -6.55 14.90 -0.11
C GLY A 192 -6.79 14.40 1.31
N GLY A 193 -7.61 15.11 2.09
CA GLY A 193 -8.17 14.67 3.38
C GLY A 193 -7.17 14.14 4.42
N PHE A 194 -5.88 14.42 4.23
CA PHE A 194 -4.81 13.71 4.90
C PHE A 194 -4.68 14.11 6.37
N LEU A 195 -4.86 15.40 6.66
CA LEU A 195 -4.97 15.94 8.01
C LEU A 195 -6.44 16.28 8.25
N LEU A 196 -7.01 15.75 9.32
CA LEU A 196 -8.25 16.30 9.86
C LEU A 196 -7.97 17.74 10.36
N PRO A 197 -8.94 18.67 10.27
CA PRO A 197 -8.75 20.07 10.69
C PRO A 197 -8.29 20.24 12.15
N GLU A 198 -8.49 19.21 12.98
CA GLU A 198 -8.11 19.21 14.40
C GLU A 198 -6.59 19.19 14.62
N ALA A 199 -5.78 18.84 13.61
CA ALA A 199 -4.32 18.91 13.69
C ALA A 199 -3.74 20.32 13.46
N SER A 200 -4.56 21.27 13.00
CA SER A 200 -4.15 22.67 12.83
C SER A 200 -4.42 23.57 14.04
N ASP A 201 -5.05 23.04 15.10
CA ASP A 201 -5.38 23.81 16.30
C ASP A 201 -4.49 23.41 17.49
N GLN A 202 -3.19 23.65 17.33
CA GLN A 202 -2.28 23.87 18.45
C GLN A 202 -1.67 25.26 18.30
N SER A 203 -2.52 26.28 18.46
CA SER A 203 -2.05 27.62 18.81
C SER A 203 -1.55 27.55 20.27
N PRO A 204 -0.35 28.07 20.60
CA PRO A 204 0.08 28.13 21.99
C PRO A 204 -0.85 29.07 22.74
N LEU A 205 -1.45 28.59 23.84
CA LEU A 205 -2.09 29.44 24.83
C LEU A 205 -1.02 30.41 25.36
N GLY A 206 -1.08 31.65 24.90
CA GLY A 206 -0.43 32.81 25.50
C GLY A 206 -1.36 33.50 26.48
#